data_AF-A0AAU7R771-F1
#
_entry.id   AF-A0AAU7R771-F1
#
_cell.length_a   1.000
_cell.length_b   1.000
_cell.length_c   1.000
_cell.angle_alpha   90.00
_cell.angle_beta   90.00
_cell.angle_gamma   90.00
#
_symmetry.space_group_name_H-M   'P 1'
#
loop_
_entity.id
_entity.type
_entity.pdbx_description
1 polymer ?
#
loop_
_entity_poly.entity_id
_entity_poly.type
_entity_poly.pdbx_seq_one_letter_code
_entity_poly.pdbx_strand_id
1 'polypeptide(L)'
;MSEALRFELLGPQRAWYAGRPLDLGPAKQRAVLAVLLLAVGRPVPTGQIVEAVWPDEAPVNGLNVVQKHVAGLRRMLEPDRSPRTPARVLTLTDAGYLLRVPPEAVDVARFERGVQRARAAQAAGRTEEALAEVSAALELWQGEPFTGFGGVYFETARHRLVELRAVALETRTELELADGRHGELVGRLVELVAEFPVRERLRHQLMLALHRSGRQAEALAAYRDYAGLLRDEYGIEPGGALQDLHRRILRADPALLPQAPRPERPAPGGGWAGDPEPLPAVPDAPTAQPPAAPAEPSPPPTAPAAVSAQLTVPVQLTVSAQPGGPFLPPPAGPGEPPTGLPAWATPPVAPLFGAVPPSRRPAGVPGWLSVVATVGGAFTALFSFGMLTWLVVLLYGIWRRGWGNVLAAVYYLTVAVTFVVVVGGSETEEVSGPEGALIMIWLTTWVAGVPHVVLLNGRLLAWLRGLWRGRPYADRNRLRREYARYLLYQYPSARADLRIGRPDLPRAYDDGGLVDVNSVPDQVIAGLPGLTRSQAQHVVVDRRMRGPYTSMEELASRCLLPAAATDSLRELLIFLPPAVPHQAPGPPAESAGPGRNAG
;
A
#
# COMPACT_ATOMS: atom_id res chain seq x y z
N MET A 1 -34.05 -4.26 10.72
CA MET A 1 -34.18 -3.58 9.40
C MET A 1 -33.07 -3.96 8.42
N SER A 2 -32.29 -5.01 8.69
CA SER A 2 -31.05 -5.33 7.95
C SER A 2 -30.94 -6.79 7.52
N GLU A 3 -31.91 -7.65 7.89
CA GLU A 3 -32.01 -9.03 7.38
C GLU A 3 -32.34 -9.09 5.87
N ALA A 4 -32.73 -7.97 5.27
CA ALA A 4 -33.01 -7.92 3.84
C ALA A 4 -31.75 -7.83 2.98
N LEU A 5 -30.67 -7.20 3.45
CA LEU A 5 -29.49 -6.92 2.62
C LEU A 5 -28.42 -8.00 2.78
N ARG A 6 -27.91 -8.51 1.65
CA ARG A 6 -26.76 -9.42 1.60
C ARG A 6 -25.78 -8.95 0.54
N PHE A 7 -24.49 -9.06 0.80
CA PHE A 7 -23.41 -8.67 -0.09
C PHE A 7 -22.37 -9.78 -0.20
N GLU A 8 -21.95 -10.04 -1.44
CA GLU A 8 -20.89 -10.99 -1.77
C GLU A 8 -19.75 -10.26 -2.48
N LEU A 9 -18.53 -10.47 -2.02
CA LEU A 9 -17.28 -9.85 -2.46
C LEU A 9 -16.12 -10.84 -2.53
N LEU A 10 -16.24 -12.06 -1.98
CA LEU A 10 -15.27 -13.16 -2.10
C LEU A 10 -15.44 -13.86 -3.47
N GLY A 11 -15.40 -13.06 -4.52
CA GLY A 11 -15.73 -13.40 -5.90
C GLY A 11 -16.24 -12.15 -6.64
N PRO A 12 -17.07 -12.33 -7.68
CA PRO A 12 -17.76 -11.21 -8.34
C PRO A 12 -18.67 -10.47 -7.36
N GLN A 13 -18.65 -9.13 -7.36
CA GLN A 13 -19.51 -8.35 -6.47
C GLN A 13 -20.99 -8.57 -6.80
N ARG A 14 -21.75 -9.00 -5.79
CA ARG A 14 -23.22 -9.17 -5.87
C ARG A 14 -23.89 -8.63 -4.61
N ALA A 15 -25.15 -8.23 -4.76
CA ALA A 15 -25.97 -7.80 -3.64
C ALA A 15 -27.42 -8.27 -3.80
N TRP A 16 -28.10 -8.47 -2.68
CA TRP A 16 -29.51 -8.84 -2.62
C TRP A 16 -30.26 -7.95 -1.65
N TYR A 17 -31.53 -7.72 -1.93
CA TYR A 17 -32.51 -7.12 -1.03
C TYR A 17 -33.73 -8.03 -0.92
N ALA A 18 -34.04 -8.50 0.29
CA ALA A 18 -35.13 -9.43 0.57
C ALA A 18 -35.09 -10.67 -0.37
N GLY A 19 -33.89 -11.21 -0.60
CA GLY A 19 -33.66 -12.36 -1.48
C GLY A 19 -33.64 -12.06 -2.98
N ARG A 20 -33.96 -10.83 -3.42
CA ARG A 20 -33.91 -10.44 -4.83
C ARG A 20 -32.56 -9.83 -5.19
N PRO A 21 -31.94 -10.19 -6.32
CA PRO A 21 -30.67 -9.60 -6.74
C PRO A 21 -30.85 -8.11 -7.04
N LEU A 22 -29.89 -7.29 -6.62
CA LEU A 22 -29.82 -5.87 -6.90
C LEU A 22 -28.88 -5.61 -8.08
N ASP A 23 -29.33 -4.84 -9.06
CA ASP A 23 -28.42 -4.24 -10.03
C ASP A 23 -27.70 -3.07 -9.37
N LEU A 24 -26.41 -3.25 -9.07
CA LEU A 24 -25.56 -2.24 -8.43
C LEU A 24 -25.10 -1.15 -9.40
N GLY A 25 -25.46 -1.26 -10.68
CA GLY A 25 -25.18 -0.28 -11.72
C GLY A 25 -23.73 -0.26 -12.20
N PRO A 26 -23.23 0.91 -12.66
CA PRO A 26 -21.93 1.03 -13.32
C PRO A 26 -20.73 0.64 -12.45
N ALA A 27 -19.62 0.27 -13.08
CA ALA A 27 -18.40 -0.21 -12.42
C ALA A 27 -17.85 0.74 -11.33
N LYS A 28 -17.85 2.06 -11.54
CA LYS A 28 -17.39 3.02 -10.53
C LYS A 28 -18.33 3.13 -9.33
N GLN A 29 -19.65 2.96 -9.53
CA GLN A 29 -20.62 2.92 -8.44
C GLN A 29 -20.47 1.66 -7.59
N ARG A 30 -20.29 0.53 -8.26
CA ARG A 30 -19.92 -0.76 -7.67
C ARG A 30 -18.64 -0.69 -6.84
N ALA A 31 -17.62 -0.02 -7.37
CA ALA A 31 -16.36 0.20 -6.66
C ALA A 31 -16.54 1.07 -5.41
N VAL A 32 -17.32 2.16 -5.46
CA VAL A 32 -17.66 2.96 -4.26
C VAL A 32 -18.30 2.08 -3.19
N LEU A 33 -19.25 1.22 -3.56
CA LEU A 33 -19.87 0.29 -2.61
C LEU A 33 -18.85 -0.71 -2.05
N ALA A 34 -17.95 -1.25 -2.88
CA ALA A 34 -16.92 -2.19 -2.44
C ALA A 34 -15.97 -1.57 -1.41
N VAL A 35 -15.57 -0.31 -1.59
CA VAL A 35 -14.77 0.45 -0.59
C VAL A 35 -15.51 0.56 0.74
N LEU A 36 -16.81 0.90 0.69
CA LEU A 36 -17.63 1.01 1.90
C LEU A 36 -17.85 -0.34 2.59
N LEU A 37 -17.97 -1.43 1.82
CA LEU A 37 -18.12 -2.79 2.33
C LEU A 37 -16.82 -3.35 2.94
N LEU A 38 -15.65 -2.86 2.53
CA LEU A 38 -14.38 -3.16 3.20
C LEU A 38 -14.25 -2.48 4.57
N ALA A 39 -15.00 -1.39 4.78
CA ALA A 39 -15.05 -0.62 6.01
C ALA A 39 -16.42 -0.72 6.70
N VAL A 40 -17.10 -1.87 6.65
CA VAL A 40 -18.45 -2.04 7.25
C VAL A 40 -18.48 -1.55 8.69
N GLY A 41 -19.49 -0.74 8.99
CA GLY A 41 -19.68 -0.15 10.32
C GLY A 41 -18.72 1.00 10.66
N ARG A 42 -17.80 1.38 9.76
CA ARG A 42 -16.86 2.49 9.93
C ARG A 42 -17.04 3.55 8.83
N PRO A 43 -16.93 4.85 9.17
CA PRO A 43 -17.02 5.90 8.17
C PRO A 43 -15.78 5.91 7.27
N VAL A 44 -15.98 6.15 5.97
CA VAL A 44 -14.93 6.29 4.96
C VAL A 44 -14.89 7.73 4.45
N PRO A 45 -13.77 8.45 4.58
CA PRO A 45 -13.61 9.78 4.03
C PRO A 45 -13.78 9.81 2.51
N THR A 46 -14.40 10.87 1.99
CA THR A 46 -14.62 11.01 0.53
C THR A 46 -13.32 10.95 -0.27
N GLY A 47 -12.23 11.52 0.26
CA GLY A 47 -10.91 11.47 -0.38
C GLY A 47 -10.41 10.05 -0.59
N GLN A 48 -10.57 9.18 0.42
CA GLN A 48 -10.20 7.77 0.33
C GLN A 48 -11.07 7.01 -0.68
N ILE A 49 -12.37 7.33 -0.77
CA ILE A 49 -13.24 6.77 -1.82
C ILE A 49 -12.75 7.18 -3.21
N VAL A 50 -12.35 8.45 -3.38
CA VAL A 50 -11.83 8.94 -4.66
C VAL A 50 -10.54 8.21 -5.04
N GLU A 51 -9.60 8.09 -4.11
CA GLU A 51 -8.32 7.40 -4.35
C GLU A 51 -8.51 5.93 -4.72
N ALA A 52 -9.37 5.21 -3.99
CA ALA A 52 -9.62 3.81 -4.24
C ALA A 52 -10.35 3.53 -5.57
N VAL A 53 -11.28 4.41 -5.95
CA VAL A 53 -12.15 4.21 -7.12
C VAL A 53 -11.53 4.76 -8.42
N TRP A 54 -10.66 5.77 -8.34
CA TRP A 54 -9.96 6.38 -9.47
C TRP A 54 -8.44 6.38 -9.25
N PRO A 55 -7.79 5.20 -9.34
CA PRO A 55 -6.36 5.08 -9.06
C PRO A 55 -5.46 5.83 -10.06
N ASP A 56 -5.89 5.98 -11.32
CA ASP A 56 -5.08 6.59 -12.38
C ASP A 56 -5.32 8.10 -12.49
N GLU A 57 -6.58 8.51 -12.61
CA GLU A 57 -6.97 9.91 -12.78
C GLU A 57 -8.23 10.24 -11.98
N ALA A 58 -8.03 10.92 -10.85
CA ALA A 58 -9.13 11.40 -10.02
C ALA A 58 -9.88 12.56 -10.73
N PRO A 59 -11.22 12.55 -10.71
CA PRO A 59 -11.99 13.62 -11.32
C PRO A 59 -11.78 14.95 -10.56
N VAL A 60 -11.70 16.05 -11.33
CA VAL A 60 -11.50 17.42 -10.80
C VAL A 60 -12.51 17.79 -9.72
N ASN A 61 -13.74 17.25 -9.80
CA ASN A 61 -14.80 17.41 -8.80
C ASN A 61 -15.12 16.08 -8.08
N GLY A 62 -14.10 15.42 -7.52
CA GLY A 62 -14.23 14.10 -6.84
C GLY A 62 -15.38 14.00 -5.85
N LEU A 63 -15.58 15.03 -5.02
CA LEU A 63 -16.70 15.09 -4.06
C LEU A 63 -18.07 14.93 -4.75
N ASN A 64 -18.31 15.71 -5.82
CA ASN A 64 -19.60 15.70 -6.52
C ASN A 64 -19.84 14.37 -7.25
N VAL A 65 -18.76 13.76 -7.78
CA VAL A 65 -18.85 12.46 -8.46
C VAL A 65 -19.16 11.35 -7.45
N VAL A 66 -18.50 11.34 -6.29
CA VAL A 66 -18.82 10.40 -5.21
C VAL A 66 -20.27 10.60 -4.73
N GLN A 67 -20.72 11.84 -4.53
CA GLN A 67 -22.11 12.13 -4.16
C GLN A 67 -23.12 11.57 -5.18
N LYS A 68 -22.84 11.66 -6.48
CA LYS A 68 -23.68 11.08 -7.54
C LYS A 68 -23.78 9.56 -7.41
N HIS A 69 -22.65 8.86 -7.21
CA HIS A 69 -22.65 7.41 -7.02
C HIS A 69 -23.33 6.99 -5.72
N VAL A 70 -23.11 7.72 -4.62
CA VAL A 70 -23.81 7.50 -3.35
C VAL A 70 -25.32 7.71 -3.49
N ALA A 71 -25.75 8.73 -4.23
CA ALA A 71 -27.17 8.95 -4.50
C ALA A 71 -27.80 7.80 -5.30
N GLY A 72 -27.06 7.20 -6.25
CA GLY A 72 -27.47 5.98 -6.94
C GLY A 72 -27.56 4.79 -5.98
N LEU A 73 -26.51 4.54 -5.18
CA LEU A 73 -26.45 3.48 -4.17
C LEU A 73 -27.61 3.55 -3.19
N ARG A 74 -27.96 4.73 -2.69
CA ARG A 74 -29.11 4.92 -1.80
C ARG A 74 -30.44 4.49 -2.41
N ARG A 75 -30.63 4.66 -3.73
CA ARG A 75 -31.86 4.22 -4.40
C ARG A 75 -31.93 2.70 -4.55
N MET A 76 -30.79 2.04 -4.77
CA MET A 76 -30.76 0.59 -5.00
C MET A 76 -30.75 -0.20 -3.70
N LEU A 77 -30.06 0.29 -2.67
CA LEU A 77 -29.99 -0.37 -1.36
C LEU A 77 -31.26 -0.20 -0.51
N GLU A 78 -32.06 0.83 -0.82
CA GLU A 78 -33.33 1.12 -0.14
C GLU A 78 -34.44 1.34 -1.18
N PRO A 79 -34.86 0.30 -1.93
CA PRO A 79 -35.83 0.43 -3.02
C PRO A 79 -37.22 0.87 -2.51
N ASP A 80 -37.61 0.44 -1.31
CA ASP A 80 -38.91 0.77 -0.70
C ASP A 80 -38.92 2.14 0.01
N ARG A 81 -37.83 2.92 -0.10
CA ARG A 81 -37.74 4.21 0.56
C ARG A 81 -38.61 5.25 -0.15
N SER A 82 -39.54 5.84 0.60
CA SER A 82 -40.36 6.96 0.11
C SER A 82 -39.50 8.15 -0.35
N PRO A 83 -39.84 8.80 -1.48
CA PRO A 83 -39.15 10.00 -1.94
C PRO A 83 -39.03 11.06 -0.84
N ARG A 84 -37.88 11.73 -0.76
CA ARG A 84 -37.54 12.78 0.25
C ARG A 84 -37.29 12.31 1.69
N THR A 85 -37.35 11.01 1.96
CA THR A 85 -36.93 10.47 3.28
C THR A 85 -35.39 10.33 3.33
N PRO A 86 -34.70 10.68 4.44
CA PRO A 86 -33.26 10.47 4.55
C PRO A 86 -32.91 8.97 4.45
N ALA A 87 -31.78 8.67 3.81
CA ALA A 87 -31.30 7.29 3.70
C ALA A 87 -30.76 6.80 5.06
N ARG A 88 -31.02 5.54 5.42
CA ARG A 88 -30.65 4.95 6.71
C ARG A 88 -29.46 4.00 6.60
N VAL A 89 -29.36 3.27 5.48
CA VAL A 89 -28.30 2.30 5.20
C VAL A 89 -26.99 3.01 4.84
N LEU A 90 -27.02 4.00 3.95
CA LEU A 90 -25.83 4.74 3.53
C LEU A 90 -25.92 6.20 3.97
N THR A 91 -25.32 6.50 5.12
CA THR A 91 -25.39 7.81 5.79
C THR A 91 -24.12 8.63 5.57
N LEU A 92 -24.23 9.96 5.63
CA LEU A 92 -23.09 10.86 5.69
C LEU A 92 -22.88 11.27 7.16
N THR A 93 -21.65 11.20 7.62
CA THR A 93 -21.19 11.59 8.97
C THR A 93 -20.09 12.64 8.83
N ASP A 94 -19.68 13.26 9.93
CA ASP A 94 -18.57 14.21 9.95
C ASP A 94 -17.24 13.59 9.49
N ALA A 95 -17.09 12.27 9.67
CA ALA A 95 -15.91 11.50 9.24
C ALA A 95 -16.02 10.92 7.82
N GLY A 96 -17.12 11.15 7.10
CA GLY A 96 -17.36 10.65 5.74
C GLY A 96 -18.58 9.73 5.62
N TYR A 97 -18.60 8.89 4.59
CA TYR A 97 -19.73 8.00 4.29
C TYR A 97 -19.67 6.73 5.12
N LEU A 98 -20.78 6.38 5.76
CA LEU A 98 -20.92 5.20 6.60
C LEU A 98 -22.01 4.29 6.05
N LEU A 99 -21.62 3.04 5.77
CA LEU A 99 -22.55 1.97 5.43
C LEU A 99 -22.96 1.20 6.70
N ARG A 100 -24.23 1.33 7.07
CA ARG A 100 -24.86 0.73 8.25
C ARG A 100 -25.54 -0.58 7.88
N VAL A 101 -24.73 -1.62 7.77
CA VAL A 101 -25.19 -3.00 7.59
C VAL A 101 -24.56 -3.88 8.68
N PRO A 102 -25.27 -4.92 9.16
CA PRO A 102 -24.68 -5.89 10.08
C PRO A 102 -23.51 -6.57 9.35
N PRO A 103 -22.36 -6.80 10.01
CA PRO A 103 -21.24 -7.49 9.38
C PRO A 103 -21.61 -8.89 8.83
N GLU A 104 -22.65 -9.51 9.38
CA GLU A 104 -23.25 -10.77 8.95
C GLU A 104 -23.93 -10.68 7.58
N ALA A 105 -24.22 -9.47 7.08
CA ALA A 105 -24.70 -9.27 5.72
C ALA A 105 -23.58 -9.33 4.68
N VAL A 106 -22.30 -9.27 5.08
CA VAL A 106 -21.16 -9.15 4.18
C VAL A 106 -20.28 -10.39 4.31
N ASP A 107 -20.16 -11.17 3.23
CA ASP A 107 -19.39 -12.41 3.19
C ASP A 107 -17.92 -12.26 3.66
N VAL A 108 -17.25 -11.16 3.31
CA VAL A 108 -15.89 -10.85 3.78
C VAL A 108 -15.83 -10.79 5.32
N ALA A 109 -16.74 -10.04 5.94
CA ALA A 109 -16.76 -9.92 7.39
C ALA A 109 -17.22 -11.22 8.08
N ARG A 110 -18.12 -11.98 7.45
CA ARG A 110 -18.49 -13.34 7.90
C ARG A 110 -17.29 -14.28 7.86
N PHE A 111 -16.53 -14.26 6.78
CA PHE A 111 -15.33 -15.08 6.59
C PHE A 111 -14.29 -14.75 7.68
N GLU A 112 -13.95 -13.47 7.86
CA GLU A 112 -12.99 -13.04 8.88
C GLU A 112 -13.40 -13.49 10.29
N ARG A 113 -14.67 -13.30 10.65
CA ARG A 113 -15.20 -13.73 11.94
C ARG A 113 -15.27 -15.25 12.09
N GLY A 114 -15.56 -15.99 11.01
CA GLY A 114 -15.54 -17.45 11.00
C GLY A 114 -14.13 -17.98 11.28
N VAL A 115 -13.11 -17.40 10.62
CA VAL A 115 -11.70 -17.74 10.89
C VAL A 115 -11.30 -17.40 12.33
N GLN A 116 -11.74 -16.26 12.87
CA GLN A 116 -11.50 -15.91 14.27
C GLN A 116 -12.17 -16.87 15.25
N ARG A 117 -13.43 -17.25 15.00
CA ARG A 117 -14.17 -18.21 15.82
C ARG A 117 -13.52 -19.60 15.77
N ALA A 118 -13.10 -20.04 14.59
CA ALA A 118 -12.38 -21.30 14.44
C ALA A 118 -11.09 -21.33 15.27
N ARG A 119 -10.29 -20.26 15.23
CA ARG A 119 -9.08 -20.14 16.06
C ARG A 119 -9.38 -20.16 17.55
N ALA A 120 -10.44 -19.46 17.98
CA ALA A 120 -10.84 -19.45 19.39
C ALA A 120 -11.35 -20.83 19.86
N ALA A 121 -12.10 -21.55 19.02
CA ALA A 121 -12.53 -22.92 19.29
C ALA A 121 -11.34 -23.89 19.35
N GLN A 122 -10.38 -23.76 18.42
CA GLN A 122 -9.15 -24.56 18.40
C GLN A 122 -8.31 -24.34 19.67
N ALA A 123 -8.11 -23.08 20.08
CA ALA A 123 -7.39 -22.75 21.31
C ALA A 123 -8.09 -23.28 22.57
N ALA A 124 -9.41 -23.46 22.53
CA ALA A 124 -10.20 -24.06 23.59
C ALA A 124 -10.30 -25.60 23.51
N GLY A 125 -9.60 -26.26 22.57
CA GLY A 125 -9.65 -27.70 22.37
C GLY A 125 -10.97 -28.21 21.77
N ARG A 126 -11.84 -27.32 21.27
CA ARG A 126 -13.13 -27.67 20.64
C ARG A 126 -12.93 -27.92 19.14
N THR A 127 -12.26 -29.02 18.80
CA THR A 127 -11.84 -29.37 17.44
C THR A 127 -13.01 -29.40 16.44
N GLU A 128 -14.13 -30.06 16.78
CA GLU A 128 -15.28 -30.17 15.87
C GLU A 128 -15.90 -28.80 15.54
N GLU A 129 -16.04 -27.94 16.55
CA GLU A 129 -16.54 -26.58 16.37
C GLU A 129 -15.57 -25.73 15.53
N ALA A 130 -14.27 -25.87 15.77
CA ALA A 130 -13.24 -25.19 14.98
C ALA A 130 -13.32 -25.60 13.50
N LEU A 131 -13.48 -26.91 13.25
CA LEU A 131 -13.60 -27.46 11.90
C LEU A 131 -14.89 -26.99 11.21
N ALA A 132 -16.01 -26.95 11.92
CA ALA A 132 -17.27 -26.44 11.39
C ALA A 132 -17.19 -24.95 11.01
N GLU A 133 -16.65 -24.12 11.90
CA GLU A 133 -16.51 -22.67 11.68
C GLU A 133 -15.57 -22.34 10.51
N VAL A 134 -14.41 -23.00 10.42
CA VAL A 134 -13.46 -22.76 9.32
C VAL A 134 -14.01 -23.26 7.99
N SER A 135 -14.74 -24.38 7.99
CA SER A 135 -15.36 -24.94 6.78
C SER A 135 -16.46 -24.03 6.25
N ALA A 136 -17.39 -23.60 7.11
CA ALA A 136 -18.44 -22.66 6.75
C ALA A 136 -17.89 -21.31 6.27
N ALA A 137 -16.76 -20.85 6.83
CA ALA A 137 -16.08 -19.64 6.36
C ALA A 137 -15.51 -19.82 4.94
N LEU A 138 -14.87 -20.96 4.66
CA LEU A 138 -14.25 -21.24 3.37
C LEU A 138 -15.29 -21.44 2.24
N GLU A 139 -16.49 -21.93 2.56
CA GLU A 139 -17.61 -22.05 1.60
C GLU A 139 -18.12 -20.70 1.06
N LEU A 140 -17.81 -19.59 1.73
CA LEU A 140 -18.19 -18.25 1.26
C LEU A 140 -17.41 -17.82 0.00
N TRP A 141 -16.29 -18.47 -0.29
CA TRP A 141 -15.45 -18.15 -1.43
C TRP A 141 -16.05 -18.70 -2.72
N GLN A 142 -16.35 -17.81 -3.67
CA GLN A 142 -16.86 -18.14 -5.00
C GLN A 142 -15.86 -17.85 -6.12
N GLY A 143 -14.68 -17.34 -5.77
CA GLY A 143 -13.61 -17.03 -6.71
C GLY A 143 -12.68 -15.94 -6.16
N GLU A 144 -12.06 -15.22 -7.07
CA GLU A 144 -11.11 -14.15 -6.74
C GLU A 144 -11.84 -12.94 -6.10
N PRO A 145 -11.50 -12.52 -4.86
CA PRO A 145 -12.18 -11.43 -4.18
C PRO A 145 -12.13 -10.14 -4.99
N PHE A 146 -13.21 -9.36 -5.04
CA PHE A 146 -13.23 -8.11 -5.83
C PHE A 146 -12.94 -8.33 -7.32
N THR A 147 -13.48 -9.39 -7.92
CA THR A 147 -13.33 -9.63 -9.37
C THR A 147 -13.77 -8.41 -10.18
N GLY A 148 -12.92 -7.95 -11.10
CA GLY A 148 -13.21 -6.81 -11.98
C GLY A 148 -12.97 -5.42 -11.36
N PHE A 149 -12.40 -5.36 -10.15
CA PHE A 149 -11.86 -4.12 -9.57
C PHE A 149 -10.33 -4.17 -9.56
N GLY A 150 -9.70 -3.09 -10.02
CA GLY A 150 -8.24 -2.94 -10.01
C GLY A 150 -7.80 -1.68 -9.25
N GLY A 151 -6.49 -1.51 -9.13
CA GLY A 151 -5.87 -0.42 -8.39
C GLY A 151 -5.39 -0.87 -7.00
N VAL A 152 -4.39 -0.16 -6.47
CA VAL A 152 -3.62 -0.55 -5.27
C VAL A 152 -4.51 -0.87 -4.07
N TYR A 153 -5.61 -0.14 -3.88
CA TYR A 153 -6.53 -0.36 -2.77
C TYR A 153 -7.18 -1.75 -2.81
N PHE A 154 -7.74 -2.14 -3.97
CA PHE A 154 -8.41 -3.44 -4.11
C PHE A 154 -7.39 -4.58 -4.17
N GLU A 155 -6.22 -4.37 -4.79
CA GLU A 155 -5.16 -5.39 -4.78
C GLU A 155 -4.63 -5.66 -3.38
N THR A 156 -4.42 -4.62 -2.57
CA THR A 156 -4.00 -4.80 -1.17
C THR A 156 -5.04 -5.57 -0.36
N ALA A 157 -6.33 -5.25 -0.56
CA ALA A 157 -7.43 -5.96 0.10
C ALA A 157 -7.52 -7.43 -0.37
N ARG A 158 -7.37 -7.68 -1.68
CA ARG A 158 -7.36 -9.02 -2.29
C ARG A 158 -6.23 -9.86 -1.72
N HIS A 159 -5.00 -9.34 -1.71
CA HIS A 159 -3.84 -10.01 -1.11
C HIS A 159 -4.09 -10.37 0.36
N ARG A 160 -4.57 -9.43 1.17
CA ARG A 160 -4.89 -9.69 2.58
C ARG A 160 -5.91 -10.82 2.76
N LEU A 161 -6.95 -10.86 1.92
CA LEU A 161 -7.98 -11.91 2.00
C LEU A 161 -7.46 -13.26 1.53
N VAL A 162 -6.68 -13.31 0.45
CA VAL A 162 -6.04 -14.54 -0.04
C VAL A 162 -5.08 -15.12 1.01
N GLU A 163 -4.29 -14.27 1.65
CA GLU A 163 -3.43 -14.66 2.76
C GLU A 163 -4.23 -15.24 3.93
N LEU A 164 -5.35 -14.61 4.29
CA LEU A 164 -6.24 -15.13 5.34
C LEU A 164 -6.90 -16.46 4.94
N ARG A 165 -7.25 -16.64 3.66
CA ARG A 165 -7.77 -17.91 3.12
C ARG A 165 -6.74 -19.01 3.24
N ALA A 166 -5.50 -18.75 2.87
CA ALA A 166 -4.44 -19.75 2.99
C ALA A 166 -4.26 -20.19 4.45
N VAL A 167 -4.29 -19.26 5.41
CA VAL A 167 -4.25 -19.62 6.85
C VAL A 167 -5.47 -20.44 7.28
N ALA A 168 -6.67 -20.11 6.78
CA ALA A 168 -7.88 -20.87 7.06
C ALA A 168 -7.82 -22.30 6.46
N LEU A 169 -7.27 -22.43 5.25
CA LEU A 169 -7.04 -23.72 4.59
C LEU A 169 -6.04 -24.57 5.38
N GLU A 170 -4.90 -23.98 5.80
CA GLU A 170 -3.91 -24.62 6.66
C GLU A 170 -4.51 -25.07 8.00
N THR A 171 -5.39 -24.26 8.59
CA THR A 171 -6.07 -24.59 9.85
C THR A 171 -7.00 -25.77 9.65
N ARG A 172 -7.82 -25.75 8.59
CA ARG A 172 -8.76 -26.84 8.30
C ARG A 172 -8.02 -28.16 8.07
N THR A 173 -6.97 -28.16 7.25
CA THR A 173 -6.18 -29.36 6.96
C THR A 173 -5.47 -29.88 8.20
N GLU A 174 -4.99 -29.02 9.10
CA GLU A 174 -4.41 -29.44 10.38
C GLU A 174 -5.43 -30.16 11.27
N LEU A 175 -6.64 -29.63 11.38
CA LEU A 175 -7.73 -30.26 12.14
C LEU A 175 -8.14 -31.61 11.51
N GLU A 176 -8.30 -31.65 10.18
CA GLU A 176 -8.65 -32.88 9.46
C GLU A 176 -7.53 -33.97 9.59
N LEU A 177 -6.25 -33.57 9.64
CA LEU A 177 -5.13 -34.48 9.92
C LEU A 177 -5.11 -34.96 11.38
N ALA A 178 -5.53 -34.14 12.33
CA ALA A 178 -5.65 -34.56 13.73
C ALA A 178 -6.76 -35.63 13.89
N ASP A 179 -7.85 -35.50 13.13
CA ASP A 179 -9.00 -36.42 13.12
C ASP A 179 -8.76 -37.74 12.37
N GLY A 180 -7.57 -37.96 11.82
CA GLY A 180 -7.24 -39.23 11.18
C GLY A 180 -7.47 -39.29 9.66
N ARG A 181 -7.98 -38.22 9.03
CA ARG A 181 -8.45 -38.22 7.63
C ARG A 181 -7.35 -38.07 6.57
N HIS A 182 -6.17 -38.63 6.83
CA HIS A 182 -4.95 -38.38 6.03
C HIS A 182 -5.06 -38.80 4.56
N GLY A 183 -5.67 -39.96 4.27
CA GLY A 183 -5.75 -40.50 2.91
C GLY A 183 -6.62 -39.65 1.98
N GLU A 184 -7.75 -39.16 2.49
CA GLU A 184 -8.69 -38.31 1.76
C GLU A 184 -8.11 -36.91 1.48
N LEU A 185 -7.18 -36.44 2.32
CA LEU A 185 -6.57 -35.11 2.19
C LEU A 185 -5.46 -35.02 1.16
N VAL A 186 -4.83 -36.12 0.74
CA VAL A 186 -3.65 -36.04 -0.15
C VAL A 186 -4.00 -35.32 -1.44
N GLY A 187 -5.11 -35.68 -2.11
CA GLY A 187 -5.52 -35.05 -3.37
C GLY A 187 -5.73 -33.54 -3.21
N ARG A 188 -6.46 -33.14 -2.17
CA ARG A 188 -6.69 -31.73 -1.84
C ARG A 188 -5.38 -30.99 -1.51
N LEU A 189 -4.48 -31.59 -0.74
CA LEU A 189 -3.22 -30.97 -0.35
C LEU A 189 -2.29 -30.78 -1.56
N VAL A 190 -2.34 -31.67 -2.56
CA VAL A 190 -1.63 -31.48 -3.84
C VAL A 190 -2.15 -30.25 -4.58
N GLU A 191 -3.47 -30.07 -4.67
CA GLU A 191 -4.08 -28.87 -5.28
C GLU A 191 -3.71 -27.59 -4.52
N LEU A 192 -3.80 -27.61 -3.18
CA LEU A 192 -3.46 -26.46 -2.34
C LEU A 192 -1.99 -26.08 -2.45
N VAL A 193 -1.10 -27.06 -2.57
CA VAL A 193 0.33 -26.83 -2.77
C VAL A 193 0.62 -26.26 -4.16
N ALA A 194 -0.13 -26.64 -5.19
CA ALA A 194 -0.03 -26.02 -6.51
C ALA A 194 -0.54 -24.57 -6.50
N GLU A 195 -1.61 -24.29 -5.75
CA GLU A 195 -2.17 -22.94 -5.59
C GLU A 195 -1.26 -22.03 -4.74
N PHE A 196 -0.61 -22.57 -3.70
CA PHE A 196 0.25 -21.84 -2.77
C PHE A 196 1.66 -22.46 -2.69
N PRO A 197 2.48 -22.36 -3.75
CA PRO A 197 3.70 -23.15 -3.92
C PRO A 197 4.77 -22.90 -2.84
N VAL A 198 4.86 -21.68 -2.33
CA VAL A 198 5.84 -21.23 -1.33
C VAL A 198 5.36 -21.33 0.12
N ARG A 199 4.19 -21.92 0.36
CA ARG A 199 3.66 -22.11 1.72
C ARG A 199 4.14 -23.41 2.34
N GLU A 200 5.21 -23.31 3.12
CA GLU A 200 5.86 -24.44 3.78
C GLU A 200 4.90 -25.25 4.67
N ARG A 201 3.93 -24.62 5.34
CA ARG A 201 2.99 -25.32 6.21
C ARG A 201 2.11 -26.31 5.44
N LEU A 202 1.64 -25.94 4.24
CA LEU A 202 0.88 -26.84 3.37
C LEU A 202 1.76 -28.00 2.84
N ARG A 203 3.03 -27.71 2.52
CA ARG A 203 4.03 -28.75 2.16
C ARG A 203 4.26 -29.73 3.31
N HIS A 204 4.43 -29.22 4.53
CA HIS A 204 4.57 -30.03 5.73
C HIS A 204 3.36 -30.95 5.93
N GLN A 205 2.14 -30.41 5.80
CA GLN A 205 0.90 -31.18 5.90
C GLN A 205 0.78 -32.26 4.81
N LEU A 206 1.16 -31.95 3.56
CA LEU A 206 1.20 -32.92 2.46
C LEU A 206 2.18 -34.06 2.75
N MET A 207 3.41 -33.74 3.18
CA MET A 207 4.41 -34.75 3.54
C MET A 207 3.92 -35.65 4.68
N LEU A 208 3.29 -35.07 5.71
CA LEU A 208 2.74 -35.82 6.82
C LEU A 208 1.58 -36.73 6.38
N ALA A 209 0.66 -36.22 5.56
CA ALA A 209 -0.47 -36.97 5.03
C ALA A 209 -0.03 -38.16 4.17
N LEU A 210 0.94 -37.94 3.26
CA LEU A 210 1.55 -38.99 2.42
C LEU A 210 2.21 -40.06 3.29
N HIS A 211 3.03 -39.66 4.27
CA HIS A 211 3.70 -40.61 5.15
C HIS A 211 2.72 -41.44 5.97
N ARG A 212 1.71 -40.81 6.59
CA ARG A 212 0.66 -41.51 7.36
C ARG A 212 -0.23 -42.41 6.49
N SER A 213 -0.25 -42.19 5.17
CA SER A 213 -0.94 -43.05 4.19
C SER A 213 -0.04 -44.17 3.64
N GLY A 214 1.15 -44.39 4.21
CA GLY A 214 2.12 -45.40 3.74
C GLY A 214 2.90 -45.00 2.48
N ARG A 215 2.73 -43.78 1.98
CA ARG A 215 3.36 -43.27 0.74
C ARG A 215 4.66 -42.52 1.05
N GLN A 216 5.57 -43.18 1.76
CA GLN A 216 6.82 -42.56 2.25
C GLN A 216 7.71 -42.02 1.11
N ALA A 217 7.86 -42.76 0.01
CA ALA A 217 8.68 -42.34 -1.12
C ALA A 217 8.19 -41.00 -1.72
N GLU A 218 6.87 -40.83 -1.82
CA GLU A 218 6.24 -39.61 -2.32
C GLU A 218 6.38 -38.45 -1.33
N ALA A 219 6.27 -38.70 -0.02
CA ALA A 219 6.53 -37.68 0.99
C ALA A 219 7.97 -37.13 0.91
N LEU A 220 8.96 -38.00 0.68
CA LEU A 220 10.35 -37.61 0.49
C LEU A 220 10.59 -36.92 -0.86
N ALA A 221 9.86 -37.29 -1.91
CA ALA A 221 9.88 -36.59 -3.20
C ALA A 221 9.36 -35.16 -3.05
N ALA A 222 8.21 -34.98 -2.39
CA ALA A 222 7.62 -33.66 -2.17
C ALA A 222 8.57 -32.69 -1.43
N TYR A 223 9.40 -33.18 -0.51
CA TYR A 223 10.47 -32.39 0.11
C TYR A 223 11.54 -31.97 -0.89
N ARG A 224 12.05 -32.90 -1.70
CA ARG A 224 13.10 -32.62 -2.69
C ARG A 224 12.62 -31.62 -3.73
N ASP A 225 11.38 -31.75 -4.20
CA ASP A 225 10.78 -30.85 -5.18
C ASP A 225 10.67 -29.43 -4.61
N TYR A 226 10.24 -29.31 -3.35
CA TYR A 226 10.15 -28.01 -2.68
C TYR A 226 11.52 -27.39 -2.37
N ALA A 227 12.50 -28.19 -1.94
CA ALA A 227 13.86 -27.73 -1.71
C ALA A 227 14.52 -27.25 -3.02
N GLY A 228 14.28 -27.96 -4.13
CA GLY A 228 14.69 -27.53 -5.47
C GLY A 228 14.06 -26.18 -5.83
N LEU A 229 12.73 -26.06 -5.71
CA LEU A 229 12.01 -24.81 -5.97
C LEU A 229 12.55 -23.63 -5.13
N LEU A 230 12.77 -23.82 -3.83
CA LEU A 230 13.30 -22.75 -2.97
C LEU A 230 14.73 -22.34 -3.31
N ARG A 231 15.58 -23.31 -3.67
CA ARG A 231 16.95 -23.04 -4.06
C ARG A 231 17.01 -22.32 -5.41
N ASP A 232 16.25 -22.80 -6.38
CA ASP A 232 16.30 -22.33 -7.77
C ASP A 232 15.63 -20.94 -7.92
N GLU A 233 14.49 -20.70 -7.26
CA GLU A 233 13.76 -19.43 -7.39
C GLU A 233 14.15 -18.37 -6.34
N TYR A 234 14.51 -18.79 -5.12
CA TYR A 234 14.69 -17.86 -3.99
C TYR A 234 16.09 -17.92 -3.36
N GLY A 235 16.92 -18.90 -3.70
CA GLY A 235 18.26 -19.07 -3.14
C GLY A 235 18.26 -19.40 -1.63
N ILE A 236 17.16 -19.97 -1.13
CA ILE A 236 17.00 -20.33 0.29
C ILE A 236 16.75 -21.84 0.44
N GLU A 237 16.96 -22.35 1.64
CA GLU A 237 16.66 -23.74 2.00
C GLU A 237 15.32 -23.84 2.76
N PRO A 238 14.68 -25.02 2.82
CA PRO A 238 13.46 -25.22 3.61
C PRO A 238 13.65 -24.88 5.09
N GLY A 239 12.59 -24.44 5.76
CA GLY A 239 12.59 -24.12 7.18
C GLY A 239 12.77 -25.36 8.09
N GLY A 240 13.17 -25.10 9.34
CA GLY A 240 13.53 -26.15 10.30
C GLY A 240 12.44 -27.19 10.55
N ALA A 241 11.16 -26.76 10.63
CA ALA A 241 10.04 -27.67 10.83
C ALA A 241 9.90 -28.70 9.68
N LEU A 242 10.11 -28.29 8.43
CA LEU A 242 10.05 -29.18 7.29
C LEU A 242 11.28 -30.11 7.22
N GLN A 243 12.48 -29.58 7.53
CA GLN A 243 13.70 -30.38 7.65
C GLN A 243 13.58 -31.44 8.75
N ASP A 244 12.97 -31.10 9.89
CA ASP A 244 12.71 -32.01 10.98
C ASP A 244 11.75 -33.12 10.56
N LEU A 245 10.64 -32.77 9.92
CA LEU A 245 9.70 -33.75 9.38
C LEU A 245 10.39 -34.69 8.39
N HIS A 246 11.20 -34.16 7.46
CA HIS A 246 11.97 -34.96 6.51
C HIS A 246 12.87 -35.98 7.21
N ARG A 247 13.64 -35.54 8.23
CA ARG A 247 14.53 -36.42 9.01
C ARG A 247 13.75 -37.50 9.78
N ARG A 248 12.60 -37.15 10.34
CA ARG A 248 11.73 -38.10 11.06
C ARG A 248 11.11 -39.14 10.11
N ILE A 249 10.70 -38.73 8.92
CA ILE A 249 10.20 -39.64 7.86
C ILE A 249 11.31 -40.59 7.39
N LEU A 250 12.55 -40.10 7.19
CA LEU A 250 13.69 -40.95 6.83
C LEU A 250 13.97 -42.06 7.86
N ARG A 251 13.74 -41.77 9.15
CA ARG A 251 13.93 -42.71 10.26
C ARG A 251 12.70 -43.58 10.55
N ALA A 252 11.62 -43.41 9.79
CA ALA A 252 10.32 -44.04 10.04
C ALA A 252 9.85 -43.87 11.51
N ASP A 253 9.95 -42.64 12.03
CA ASP A 253 9.62 -42.34 13.42
C ASP A 253 8.16 -42.70 13.75
N PRO A 254 7.89 -43.64 14.69
CA PRO A 254 6.54 -44.06 15.03
C PRO A 254 5.69 -42.93 15.64
N ALA A 255 6.30 -41.88 16.18
CA ALA A 255 5.57 -40.72 16.70
C ALA A 255 4.94 -39.86 15.59
N LEU A 256 5.24 -40.12 14.32
CA LEU A 256 4.55 -39.50 13.18
C LEU A 256 3.23 -40.21 12.83
N LEU A 257 3.04 -41.46 13.25
CA LEU A 257 1.81 -42.20 13.00
C LEU A 257 0.69 -41.69 13.90
N PRO A 258 -0.58 -41.81 13.48
CA PRO A 258 -1.71 -41.47 14.33
C PRO A 258 -1.63 -42.31 15.61
N GLN A 259 -1.70 -41.66 16.78
CA GLN A 259 -1.86 -42.41 18.01
C GLN A 259 -3.26 -43.03 17.98
N ALA A 260 -3.35 -44.36 18.02
CA ALA A 260 -4.63 -45.00 18.25
C ALA A 260 -5.23 -44.41 19.55
N PRO A 261 -6.53 -44.08 19.59
CA PRO A 261 -7.16 -43.62 20.81
C PRO A 261 -6.83 -44.62 21.91
N ARG A 262 -6.11 -44.14 22.93
CA ARG A 262 -5.76 -44.96 24.08
C ARG A 262 -7.11 -45.39 24.67
N PRO A 263 -7.43 -46.69 24.76
CA PRO A 263 -8.67 -47.10 25.40
C PRO A 263 -8.66 -46.47 26.79
N GLU A 264 -9.68 -45.68 27.11
CA GLU A 264 -9.88 -45.18 28.47
C GLU A 264 -9.88 -46.41 29.37
N ARG A 265 -8.79 -46.57 30.12
CA ARG A 265 -8.74 -47.57 31.16
C ARG A 265 -9.81 -47.13 32.15
N PRO A 266 -10.85 -47.95 32.41
CA PRO A 266 -11.90 -47.55 33.34
C PRO A 266 -11.24 -47.13 34.65
N ALA A 267 -11.65 -45.97 35.16
CA ALA A 267 -11.15 -45.48 36.43
C ALA A 267 -11.32 -46.57 37.50
N PRO A 268 -10.30 -46.87 38.32
CA PRO A 268 -10.47 -47.79 39.43
C PRO A 268 -11.32 -47.11 40.49
N GLY A 269 -12.62 -47.31 40.42
CA GLY A 269 -13.61 -46.69 41.30
C GLY A 269 -14.65 -47.70 41.77
N GLY A 270 -14.34 -48.36 42.89
CA GLY A 270 -15.34 -48.72 43.90
C GLY A 270 -16.08 -50.05 43.74
N GLY A 271 -15.52 -51.09 44.38
CA GLY A 271 -16.30 -52.03 45.19
C GLY A 271 -17.12 -53.09 44.46
N TRP A 272 -16.48 -54.21 44.13
CA TRP A 272 -17.10 -55.53 44.34
C TRP A 272 -16.14 -56.37 45.17
N ALA A 273 -16.44 -56.47 46.45
CA ALA A 273 -15.97 -57.56 47.28
C ALA A 273 -16.69 -58.82 46.80
N GLY A 274 -15.97 -59.68 46.09
CA GLY A 274 -16.36 -61.04 45.78
C GLY A 274 -15.07 -61.86 45.79
N ASP A 275 -15.00 -62.80 46.71
CA ASP A 275 -13.85 -63.69 46.91
C ASP A 275 -13.41 -64.36 45.60
N PRO A 276 -12.09 -64.54 45.37
CA PRO A 276 -11.62 -65.20 44.15
C PRO A 276 -11.87 -66.71 44.22
N GLU A 277 -12.83 -67.17 43.42
CA GLU A 277 -13.00 -68.59 43.10
C GLU A 277 -11.84 -69.03 42.19
N PRO A 278 -11.10 -70.11 42.52
CA PRO A 278 -9.93 -70.52 41.74
C PRO A 278 -10.35 -71.27 40.47
N LEU A 279 -10.10 -70.66 39.31
CA LEU A 279 -10.21 -71.34 38.02
C LEU A 279 -9.01 -72.29 37.80
N PRO A 280 -9.23 -73.47 37.19
CA PRO A 280 -8.27 -74.56 37.14
C PRO A 280 -7.12 -74.32 36.18
N ALA A 281 -5.95 -74.86 36.54
CA ALA A 281 -4.70 -74.82 35.78
C ALA A 281 -4.85 -75.50 34.40
N VAL A 282 -4.46 -74.77 33.36
CA VAL A 282 -4.22 -75.31 32.02
C VAL A 282 -2.74 -75.76 31.94
N PRO A 283 -2.44 -77.03 31.62
CA PRO A 283 -1.07 -77.52 31.56
C PRO A 283 -0.34 -77.11 30.27
N ASP A 284 0.98 -76.98 30.43
CA ASP A 284 1.99 -76.59 29.45
C ASP A 284 1.87 -77.30 28.09
N ALA A 285 1.90 -76.51 27.01
CA ALA A 285 2.16 -76.97 25.66
C ALA A 285 3.55 -76.47 25.19
N PRO A 286 4.27 -77.25 24.36
CA PRO A 286 5.73 -77.20 24.29
C PRO A 286 6.28 -76.05 23.42
N THR A 287 7.44 -75.58 23.85
CA THR A 287 8.39 -74.69 23.19
C THR A 287 8.56 -74.97 21.68
N ALA A 288 8.06 -74.07 20.84
CA ALA A 288 8.38 -74.05 19.42
C ALA A 288 9.69 -73.29 19.20
N GLN A 289 10.68 -74.01 18.65
CA GLN A 289 11.98 -73.51 18.19
C GLN A 289 11.81 -72.44 17.09
N PRO A 290 12.59 -71.35 17.11
CA PRO A 290 12.57 -70.35 16.05
C PRO A 290 13.20 -70.88 14.76
N PRO A 291 12.56 -70.72 13.58
CA PRO A 291 13.17 -71.07 12.31
C PRO A 291 14.28 -70.07 11.92
N ALA A 292 15.34 -70.65 11.33
CA ALA A 292 16.57 -70.01 10.94
C ALA A 292 16.40 -68.84 9.93
N ALA A 293 17.32 -67.89 10.04
CA ALA A 293 17.46 -66.73 9.16
C ALA A 293 17.64 -67.12 7.67
N PRO A 294 16.96 -66.45 6.74
CA PRO A 294 17.34 -66.46 5.33
C PRO A 294 18.42 -65.41 5.03
N ALA A 295 19.33 -65.81 4.15
CA ALA A 295 20.56 -65.15 3.74
C ALA A 295 20.40 -63.75 3.12
N GLU A 296 21.46 -62.95 3.29
CA GLU A 296 21.71 -61.70 2.57
C GLU A 296 21.67 -61.91 1.04
N PRO A 297 20.97 -61.05 0.27
CA PRO A 297 21.15 -60.97 -1.16
C PRO A 297 22.36 -60.08 -1.54
N SER A 298 23.29 -60.67 -2.28
CA SER A 298 24.44 -60.04 -2.94
C SER A 298 24.04 -58.94 -3.95
N PRO A 299 24.92 -57.98 -4.27
CA PRO A 299 24.59 -56.82 -5.10
C PRO A 299 24.42 -57.17 -6.59
N PRO A 300 23.49 -56.52 -7.32
CA PRO A 300 23.39 -56.65 -8.77
C PRO A 300 24.43 -55.79 -9.54
N PRO A 301 24.68 -56.13 -10.82
CA PRO A 301 25.93 -55.86 -11.52
C PRO A 301 26.01 -54.50 -12.23
N THR A 302 27.25 -54.05 -12.41
CA THR A 302 27.70 -52.96 -13.27
C THR A 302 27.50 -53.27 -14.76
N ALA A 303 26.96 -52.30 -15.53
CA ALA A 303 27.30 -51.92 -16.93
C ALA A 303 26.07 -51.39 -17.72
N PRO A 304 26.20 -50.68 -18.87
CA PRO A 304 27.33 -49.90 -19.40
C PRO A 304 26.97 -48.45 -19.80
N ALA A 305 27.98 -47.75 -20.29
CA ALA A 305 28.06 -46.39 -20.80
C ALA A 305 26.91 -45.90 -21.70
N ALA A 306 26.49 -44.65 -21.48
CA ALA A 306 25.84 -43.81 -22.48
C ALA A 306 26.37 -42.37 -22.41
N VAL A 307 27.31 -42.08 -23.32
CA VAL A 307 27.54 -40.83 -24.06
C VAL A 307 27.39 -39.51 -23.27
N SER A 308 28.49 -39.06 -22.66
CA SER A 308 28.70 -37.66 -22.33
C SER A 308 29.22 -36.91 -23.57
N ALA A 309 28.41 -36.02 -24.13
CA ALA A 309 28.86 -35.01 -25.05
C ALA A 309 29.65 -33.94 -24.28
N GLN A 310 30.96 -33.88 -24.54
CA GLN A 310 31.87 -32.87 -24.01
C GLN A 310 31.64 -31.54 -24.73
N LEU A 311 31.43 -30.48 -23.96
CA LEU A 311 31.70 -29.10 -24.37
C LEU A 311 32.58 -28.48 -23.29
N THR A 312 33.87 -28.40 -23.60
CA THR A 312 34.95 -27.82 -22.79
C THR A 312 34.97 -26.31 -22.97
N VAL A 313 35.02 -25.52 -21.88
CA VAL A 313 35.85 -24.30 -21.77
C VAL A 313 36.15 -24.04 -20.27
N PRO A 314 37.39 -23.67 -19.86
CA PRO A 314 37.83 -23.68 -18.47
C PRO A 314 37.68 -22.31 -17.78
N VAL A 315 37.42 -22.30 -16.47
CA VAL A 315 37.75 -21.17 -15.60
C VAL A 315 38.36 -21.73 -14.31
N GLN A 316 39.66 -21.52 -14.16
CA GLN A 316 40.30 -21.56 -12.85
C GLN A 316 39.93 -20.30 -12.08
N LEU A 317 39.61 -20.43 -10.80
CA LEU A 317 39.89 -19.41 -9.81
C LEU A 317 40.10 -20.07 -8.45
N THR A 318 41.37 -20.16 -8.09
CA THR A 318 41.89 -20.60 -6.81
C THR A 318 41.46 -19.64 -5.71
N VAL A 319 40.94 -20.20 -4.63
CA VAL A 319 40.74 -19.53 -3.34
C VAL A 319 42.10 -19.17 -2.73
N SER A 320 42.24 -17.97 -2.18
CA SER A 320 43.01 -17.82 -0.94
C SER A 320 42.56 -16.61 -0.15
N ALA A 321 42.16 -16.89 1.09
CA ALA A 321 41.87 -15.92 2.13
C ALA A 321 43.16 -15.51 2.85
N GLN A 322 43.26 -14.27 3.31
CA GLN A 322 43.59 -13.98 4.72
C GLN A 322 43.49 -12.48 5.10
N PRO A 323 43.36 -12.19 6.41
CA PRO A 323 43.00 -10.88 6.96
C PRO A 323 44.19 -10.12 7.55
N GLY A 324 44.02 -8.82 7.87
CA GLY A 324 44.83 -8.18 8.90
C GLY A 324 45.13 -6.69 8.72
N GLY A 325 44.56 -5.88 9.62
CA GLY A 325 45.30 -4.84 10.33
C GLY A 325 45.39 -3.42 9.74
N PRO A 326 45.63 -2.41 10.61
CA PRO A 326 45.08 -1.06 10.48
C PRO A 326 46.12 -0.02 10.01
N PHE A 327 45.68 1.14 9.48
CA PHE A 327 46.59 2.27 9.28
C PHE A 327 45.97 3.65 9.56
N LEU A 328 46.74 4.44 10.31
CA LEU A 328 46.57 5.83 10.74
C LEU A 328 46.59 6.85 9.56
N PRO A 329 46.15 8.11 9.77
CA PRO A 329 46.33 9.21 8.82
C PRO A 329 47.65 9.97 9.05
N PRO A 330 48.17 10.72 8.06
CA PRO A 330 49.25 11.71 8.28
C PRO A 330 48.82 13.14 7.82
N PRO A 331 49.66 14.19 7.93
CA PRO A 331 49.73 15.07 9.10
C PRO A 331 49.52 16.56 8.75
N ALA A 332 49.42 17.41 9.78
CA ALA A 332 49.30 18.86 9.68
C ALA A 332 50.65 19.59 9.77
N GLY A 333 50.72 20.78 9.14
CA GLY A 333 51.63 21.89 9.47
C GLY A 333 51.90 22.82 8.27
N PRO A 334 52.38 24.07 8.46
CA PRO A 334 52.03 25.05 9.50
C PRO A 334 51.77 26.48 8.91
N GLY A 335 51.04 27.33 9.64
CA GLY A 335 50.92 28.76 9.35
C GLY A 335 49.76 29.45 10.09
N GLU A 336 50.06 30.12 11.20
CA GLU A 336 49.16 30.96 12.02
C GLU A 336 49.82 32.35 12.22
N PRO A 337 49.18 33.41 12.79
CA PRO A 337 47.80 33.96 12.67
C PRO A 337 47.91 35.53 12.58
N PRO A 338 47.07 36.44 13.15
CA PRO A 338 45.66 36.45 13.57
C PRO A 338 44.86 37.70 13.07
N THR A 339 43.52 37.66 13.13
CA THR A 339 42.61 38.65 13.78
C THR A 339 41.22 38.75 13.11
N GLY A 340 40.18 38.69 13.95
CA GLY A 340 38.97 39.50 13.74
C GLY A 340 37.66 38.79 13.39
N LEU A 341 36.93 38.41 14.45
CA LEU A 341 35.45 38.28 14.57
C LEU A 341 34.76 37.02 13.98
N PRO A 342 33.78 36.45 14.72
CA PRO A 342 33.07 35.26 14.29
C PRO A 342 32.07 35.61 13.19
N ALA A 343 32.37 35.20 11.96
CA ALA A 343 31.36 35.08 10.92
C ALA A 343 30.37 34.00 11.33
N TRP A 344 29.13 34.42 11.56
CA TRP A 344 27.93 33.60 11.41
C TRP A 344 28.15 32.54 10.33
N ALA A 345 28.33 31.28 10.74
CA ALA A 345 28.16 30.16 9.84
C ALA A 345 26.71 30.22 9.37
N THR A 346 26.51 30.58 8.10
CA THR A 346 25.24 30.37 7.43
C THR A 346 25.05 28.86 7.31
N PRO A 347 24.04 28.24 7.95
CA PRO A 347 23.67 26.89 7.58
C PRO A 347 22.91 26.92 6.24
N PRO A 348 22.97 25.85 5.44
CA PRO A 348 22.28 25.76 4.16
C PRO A 348 20.76 25.79 4.41
N VAL A 349 20.10 26.87 4.03
CA VAL A 349 18.63 26.96 4.04
C VAL A 349 18.12 26.14 2.86
N ALA A 350 17.76 24.88 3.11
CA ALA A 350 16.80 24.19 2.27
C ALA A 350 15.41 24.81 2.52
N PRO A 351 14.57 25.03 1.49
CA PRO A 351 13.22 25.52 1.71
C PRO A 351 12.40 24.42 2.40
N LEU A 352 12.21 24.52 3.71
CA LEU A 352 11.43 23.55 4.49
C LEU A 352 9.93 23.58 4.14
N PHE A 353 9.46 24.63 3.47
CA PHE A 353 8.08 24.78 3.02
C PHE A 353 8.06 25.13 1.54
N GLY A 354 7.50 24.23 0.71
CA GLY A 354 7.13 24.58 -0.66
C GLY A 354 6.13 25.74 -0.61
N ALA A 355 6.46 26.85 -1.28
CA ALA A 355 5.66 28.07 -1.25
C ALA A 355 4.20 27.78 -1.62
N VAL A 356 3.29 27.96 -0.66
CA VAL A 356 1.86 28.07 -0.92
C VAL A 356 1.61 29.53 -1.30
N PRO A 357 1.25 29.84 -2.56
CA PRO A 357 0.96 31.22 -2.92
C PRO A 357 -0.32 31.67 -2.21
N PRO A 358 -0.39 32.93 -1.72
CA PRO A 358 -1.62 33.46 -1.14
C PRO A 358 -2.73 33.47 -2.20
N SER A 359 -3.81 32.73 -1.96
CA SER A 359 -5.00 32.71 -2.82
C SER A 359 -5.84 33.96 -2.60
N ARG A 360 -5.40 35.09 -3.17
CA ARG A 360 -6.31 36.20 -3.51
C ARG A 360 -6.17 36.49 -4.99
N ARG A 361 -7.22 36.17 -5.76
CA ARG A 361 -7.43 36.76 -7.08
C ARG A 361 -8.78 37.47 -7.10
N PRO A 362 -8.84 38.73 -7.58
CA PRO A 362 -10.11 39.39 -7.86
C PRO A 362 -10.83 38.66 -9.01
N ALA A 363 -12.15 38.82 -9.08
CA ALA A 363 -12.99 38.20 -10.11
C ALA A 363 -12.52 38.59 -11.53
N GLY A 364 -11.72 37.72 -12.15
CA GLY A 364 -11.27 37.84 -13.53
C GLY A 364 -12.13 36.97 -14.44
N VAL A 365 -12.35 37.48 -15.66
CA VAL A 365 -13.14 36.89 -16.76
C VAL A 365 -13.12 35.35 -16.77
N PRO A 366 -14.29 34.67 -16.94
CA PRO A 366 -14.41 33.22 -16.88
C PRO A 366 -13.36 32.48 -17.72
N GLY A 367 -12.74 31.45 -17.15
CA GLY A 367 -11.63 30.72 -17.78
C GLY A 367 -11.95 30.15 -19.15
N TRP A 368 -13.20 29.74 -19.38
CA TRP A 368 -13.65 29.20 -20.65
C TRP A 368 -13.62 30.26 -21.78
N LEU A 369 -13.94 31.54 -21.51
CA LEU A 369 -13.84 32.61 -22.51
C LEU A 369 -12.40 32.77 -23.01
N SER A 370 -11.41 32.68 -22.11
CA SER A 370 -10.00 32.81 -22.51
C SER A 370 -9.51 31.64 -23.36
N VAL A 371 -10.08 30.45 -23.17
CA VAL A 371 -9.76 29.26 -23.99
C VAL A 371 -10.45 29.35 -25.34
N VAL A 372 -11.74 29.71 -25.38
CA VAL A 372 -12.50 29.91 -26.61
C VAL A 372 -11.87 31.00 -27.48
N ALA A 373 -11.43 32.12 -26.90
CA ALA A 373 -10.75 33.19 -27.63
C ALA A 373 -9.41 32.75 -28.23
N THR A 374 -8.64 31.90 -27.54
CA THR A 374 -7.36 31.37 -28.07
C THR A 374 -7.57 30.32 -29.14
N VAL A 375 -8.56 29.44 -28.97
CA VAL A 375 -8.94 28.46 -30.00
C VAL A 375 -9.45 29.19 -31.24
N GLY A 376 -10.33 30.18 -31.07
CA GLY A 376 -10.79 31.04 -32.15
C GLY A 376 -9.65 31.77 -32.86
N GLY A 377 -8.74 32.41 -32.11
CA GLY A 377 -7.59 33.10 -32.68
C GLY A 377 -6.61 32.18 -33.41
N ALA A 378 -6.39 30.95 -32.92
CA ALA A 378 -5.55 29.95 -33.57
C ALA A 378 -6.19 29.46 -34.88
N PHE A 379 -7.51 29.25 -34.89
CA PHE A 379 -8.25 28.94 -36.11
C PHE A 379 -8.24 30.10 -37.11
N THR A 380 -8.38 31.35 -36.65
CA THR A 380 -8.27 32.53 -37.51
C THR A 380 -6.89 32.60 -38.17
N ALA A 381 -5.80 32.39 -37.41
CA ALA A 381 -4.44 32.38 -37.96
C ALA A 381 -4.22 31.22 -38.94
N LEU A 382 -4.79 30.04 -38.66
CA LEU A 382 -4.65 28.86 -39.51
C LEU A 382 -5.44 29.00 -40.83
N PHE A 383 -6.72 29.36 -40.77
CA PHE A 383 -7.61 29.44 -41.94
C PHE A 383 -7.42 30.71 -42.78
N SER A 384 -6.85 31.77 -42.23
CA SER A 384 -6.44 32.94 -43.02
C SER A 384 -5.10 32.73 -43.75
N PHE A 385 -4.56 31.51 -43.77
CA PHE A 385 -3.18 31.23 -44.22
C PHE A 385 -2.15 32.19 -43.60
N GLY A 386 -2.30 32.52 -42.30
CA GLY A 386 -1.38 33.42 -41.60
C GLY A 386 -1.64 34.93 -41.81
N MET A 387 -2.46 35.33 -42.78
CA MET A 387 -2.70 36.74 -43.14
C MET A 387 -3.34 37.59 -42.04
N LEU A 388 -4.05 36.98 -41.09
CA LEU A 388 -4.69 37.66 -39.97
C LEU A 388 -3.99 37.38 -38.62
N THR A 389 -2.84 36.71 -38.63
CA THR A 389 -2.06 36.42 -37.41
C THR A 389 -1.65 37.70 -36.69
N TRP A 390 -1.26 38.74 -37.44
CA TRP A 390 -0.89 40.04 -36.88
C TRP A 390 -2.03 40.67 -36.07
N LEU A 391 -3.28 40.55 -36.53
CA LEU A 391 -4.45 41.14 -35.88
C LEU A 391 -4.73 40.45 -34.53
N VAL A 392 -4.67 39.12 -34.50
CA VAL A 392 -4.85 38.33 -33.28
C VAL A 392 -3.77 38.65 -32.25
N VAL A 393 -2.51 38.71 -32.68
CA VAL A 393 -1.36 39.03 -31.80
C VAL A 393 -1.44 40.48 -31.31
N LEU A 394 -1.88 41.42 -32.15
CA LEU A 394 -2.04 42.83 -31.80
C LEU A 394 -3.13 43.03 -30.76
N LEU A 395 -4.32 42.45 -30.98
CA LEU A 395 -5.44 42.51 -30.02
C LEU A 395 -5.02 41.93 -28.67
N TYR A 396 -4.26 40.84 -28.69
CA TYR A 396 -3.73 40.23 -27.47
C TYR A 396 -2.65 41.08 -26.79
N GLY A 397 -1.79 41.75 -27.56
CA GLY A 397 -0.77 42.69 -27.07
C GLY A 397 -1.38 43.92 -26.40
N ILE A 398 -2.43 44.50 -27.01
CA ILE A 398 -3.20 45.63 -26.45
C ILE A 398 -3.92 45.19 -25.17
N TRP A 399 -4.59 44.03 -25.20
CA TRP A 399 -5.33 43.51 -24.05
C TRP A 399 -4.43 43.19 -22.84
N ARG A 400 -3.18 42.77 -23.07
CA ARG A 400 -2.21 42.46 -22.00
C ARG A 400 -1.20 43.57 -21.72
N ARG A 401 -1.28 44.73 -22.40
CA ARG A 401 -0.33 45.85 -22.30
C ARG A 401 1.14 45.42 -22.47
N GLY A 402 1.40 44.49 -23.39
CA GLY A 402 2.74 43.95 -23.64
C GLY A 402 3.36 44.47 -24.94
N TRP A 403 4.38 45.32 -24.85
CA TRP A 403 5.06 45.92 -26.01
C TRP A 403 5.70 44.89 -26.95
N GLY A 404 6.20 43.77 -26.44
CA GLY A 404 6.78 42.70 -27.26
C GLY A 404 5.78 42.05 -28.23
N ASN A 405 4.51 41.92 -27.82
CA ASN A 405 3.47 41.36 -28.69
C ASN A 405 3.04 42.35 -29.78
N VAL A 406 3.09 43.65 -29.49
CA VAL A 406 2.84 44.70 -30.49
C VAL A 406 3.93 44.68 -31.56
N LEU A 407 5.20 44.54 -31.15
CA LEU A 407 6.32 44.41 -32.08
C LEU A 407 6.20 43.15 -32.96
N ALA A 408 5.82 42.02 -32.36
CA ALA A 408 5.57 40.78 -33.10
C ALA A 408 4.42 40.92 -34.11
N ALA A 409 3.33 41.61 -33.73
CA ALA A 409 2.22 41.87 -34.65
C ALA A 409 2.66 42.72 -35.85
N VAL A 410 3.47 43.76 -35.64
CA VAL A 410 4.02 44.59 -36.73
C VAL A 410 4.84 43.73 -37.70
N TYR A 411 5.67 42.82 -37.19
CA TYR A 411 6.45 41.89 -38.02
C TYR A 411 5.56 40.98 -38.89
N TYR A 412 4.52 40.35 -38.31
CA TYR A 412 3.59 39.53 -39.09
C TYR A 412 2.83 40.35 -40.15
N LEU A 413 2.51 41.61 -39.87
CA LEU A 413 1.86 42.50 -40.81
C LEU A 413 2.78 42.84 -41.99
N THR A 414 4.06 43.17 -41.75
CA THR A 414 5.01 43.44 -42.84
C THR A 414 5.21 42.24 -43.73
N VAL A 415 5.38 41.03 -43.17
CA VAL A 415 5.53 39.80 -43.97
C VAL A 415 4.27 39.55 -44.82
N ALA A 416 3.07 39.74 -44.27
CA ALA A 416 1.82 39.57 -45.00
C ALA A 416 1.67 40.60 -46.15
N VAL A 417 1.96 41.88 -45.89
CA VAL A 417 1.88 42.94 -46.91
C VAL A 417 2.91 42.75 -48.02
N THR A 418 4.17 42.44 -47.66
CA THR A 418 5.23 42.16 -48.64
C THR A 418 4.85 40.99 -49.54
N PHE A 419 4.24 39.93 -48.99
CA PHE A 419 3.75 38.80 -49.78
C PHE A 419 2.68 39.23 -50.81
N VAL A 420 1.67 40.01 -50.40
CA VAL A 420 0.61 40.49 -51.32
C VAL A 420 1.18 41.36 -52.43
N VAL A 421 2.10 42.27 -52.10
CA VAL A 421 2.68 43.20 -53.08
C VAL A 421 3.56 42.47 -54.09
N VAL A 422 4.35 41.51 -53.64
CA VAL A 422 5.27 40.76 -54.51
C VAL A 422 4.51 39.75 -55.38
N VAL A 423 3.62 38.95 -54.80
CA VAL A 423 2.84 37.93 -55.54
C VAL A 423 1.75 38.57 -56.42
N GLY A 424 1.16 39.68 -55.96
CA GLY A 424 0.15 40.41 -56.74
C GLY A 424 0.72 41.25 -57.88
N GLY A 425 2.03 41.48 -57.91
CA GLY A 425 2.73 42.28 -58.92
C GLY A 425 3.58 41.47 -59.90
N SER A 426 3.73 40.16 -59.71
CA SER A 426 4.53 39.29 -60.59
C SER A 426 3.71 38.80 -61.78
N GLU A 427 3.97 39.33 -62.98
CA GLU A 427 3.36 38.87 -64.25
C GLU A 427 4.12 37.71 -64.92
N THR A 428 5.20 37.20 -64.33
CA THR A 428 6.12 36.24 -64.97
C THR A 428 5.90 34.80 -64.48
N GLU A 429 5.76 33.85 -65.43
CA GLU A 429 5.49 32.41 -65.20
C GLU A 429 6.65 31.60 -64.59
N GLU A 430 7.86 32.16 -64.47
CA GLU A 430 9.01 31.46 -63.88
C GLU A 430 9.35 31.97 -62.48
N VAL A 431 8.97 31.20 -61.46
CA VAL A 431 9.34 31.43 -60.04
C VAL A 431 10.82 31.06 -59.83
N SER A 432 11.74 31.87 -60.36
CA SER A 432 13.19 31.66 -60.22
C SER A 432 13.87 32.93 -59.71
N GLY A 433 13.98 33.09 -58.39
CA GLY A 433 14.60 34.29 -57.80
C GLY A 433 14.19 34.60 -56.35
N PRO A 434 14.34 35.86 -55.89
CA PRO A 434 14.03 36.29 -54.51
C PRO A 434 12.55 36.07 -54.11
N GLU A 435 11.66 35.91 -55.08
CA GLU A 435 10.24 35.59 -54.89
C GLU A 435 10.03 34.22 -54.23
N GLY A 436 10.82 33.21 -54.62
CA GLY A 436 10.76 31.87 -54.01
C GLY A 436 11.19 31.88 -52.54
N ALA A 437 12.20 32.69 -52.20
CA ALA A 437 12.63 32.87 -50.81
C ALA A 437 11.54 33.56 -49.96
N LEU A 438 10.82 34.54 -50.53
CA LEU A 438 9.71 35.21 -49.86
C LEU A 438 8.52 34.26 -49.61
N ILE A 439 8.22 33.37 -50.54
CA ILE A 439 7.19 32.32 -50.36
C ILE A 439 7.59 31.37 -49.22
N MET A 440 8.87 30.97 -49.14
CA MET A 440 9.36 30.11 -48.05
C MET A 440 9.33 30.81 -46.68
N ILE A 441 9.70 32.09 -46.63
CA ILE A 441 9.59 32.91 -45.41
C ILE A 441 8.13 33.01 -44.96
N TRP A 442 7.20 33.22 -45.90
CA TRP A 442 5.78 33.30 -45.61
C TRP A 442 5.22 31.95 -45.10
N LEU A 443 5.54 30.83 -45.76
CA LEU A 443 5.14 29.48 -45.31
C LEU A 443 5.66 29.18 -43.90
N THR A 444 6.91 29.53 -43.62
CA THR A 444 7.52 29.36 -42.28
C THR A 444 6.80 30.21 -41.24
N THR A 445 6.44 31.44 -41.61
CA THR A 445 5.72 32.40 -40.75
C THR A 445 4.29 31.93 -40.47
N TRP A 446 3.62 31.32 -41.45
CA TRP A 446 2.29 30.71 -41.29
C TRP A 446 2.33 29.53 -40.30
N VAL A 447 3.28 28.61 -40.46
CA VAL A 447 3.47 27.48 -39.53
C VAL A 447 3.83 27.95 -38.13
N ALA A 448 4.60 29.03 -38.00
CA ALA A 448 4.99 29.62 -36.72
C ALA A 448 3.85 30.43 -36.03
N GLY A 449 2.89 30.95 -36.80
CA GLY A 449 1.80 31.80 -36.29
C GLY A 449 0.86 31.07 -35.32
N VAL A 450 0.53 29.81 -35.60
CA VAL A 450 -0.37 29.01 -34.76
C VAL A 450 0.26 28.70 -33.38
N PRO A 451 1.50 28.20 -33.28
CA PRO A 451 2.21 28.08 -32.01
C PRO A 451 2.32 29.41 -31.26
N HIS A 452 2.58 30.52 -31.94
CA HIS A 452 2.69 31.84 -31.31
C HIS A 452 1.38 32.23 -30.62
N VAL A 453 0.23 32.07 -31.29
CA VAL A 453 -1.10 32.35 -30.71
C VAL A 453 -1.42 31.44 -29.53
N VAL A 454 -1.00 30.17 -29.58
CA VAL A 454 -1.15 29.22 -28.46
C VAL A 454 -0.26 29.60 -27.26
N LEU A 455 0.98 30.01 -27.51
CA LEU A 455 1.96 30.43 -26.50
C LEU A 455 1.53 31.71 -25.77
N LEU A 456 0.80 32.59 -26.44
CA LEU A 456 0.24 33.81 -25.83
C LEU A 456 -0.74 33.48 -24.68
N ASN A 457 -1.40 32.32 -24.71
CA ASN A 457 -2.29 31.89 -23.62
C ASN A 457 -1.56 31.04 -22.56
N GLY A 458 -1.03 31.73 -21.54
CA GLY A 458 -0.38 31.08 -20.39
C GLY A 458 -1.24 30.03 -19.64
N ARG A 459 -2.58 30.06 -19.73
CA ARG A 459 -3.45 29.03 -19.13
C ARG A 459 -3.51 27.77 -19.99
N LEU A 460 -3.63 27.92 -21.30
CA LEU A 460 -3.60 26.80 -22.25
C LEU A 460 -2.22 26.16 -22.31
N LEU A 461 -1.16 26.97 -22.23
CA LEU A 461 0.22 26.51 -22.15
C LEU A 461 0.51 25.74 -20.84
N ALA A 462 -0.05 26.19 -19.71
CA ALA A 462 0.04 25.47 -18.43
C ALA A 462 -0.81 24.19 -18.42
N TRP A 463 -1.91 24.14 -19.18
CA TRP A 463 -2.71 22.94 -19.39
C TRP A 463 -1.98 21.93 -20.28
N LEU A 464 -1.44 22.35 -21.44
CA LEU A 464 -0.64 21.50 -22.35
C LEU A 464 0.66 20.99 -21.71
N ARG A 465 1.39 21.84 -20.96
CA ARG A 465 2.55 21.39 -20.16
C ARG A 465 2.14 20.46 -19.01
N GLY A 466 0.92 20.61 -18.50
CA GLY A 466 0.34 19.72 -17.49
C GLY A 466 -0.02 18.33 -18.04
N LEU A 467 -0.25 18.20 -19.35
CA LEU A 467 -0.37 16.91 -20.03
C LEU A 467 0.99 16.20 -20.17
N TRP A 468 2.09 16.94 -20.34
CA TRP A 468 3.45 16.38 -20.54
C TRP A 468 4.26 16.18 -19.25
N ARG A 469 3.91 16.86 -18.16
CA ARG A 469 4.47 16.62 -16.83
C ARG A 469 3.30 16.37 -15.89
N GLY A 470 3.07 15.10 -15.56
CA GLY A 470 2.05 14.68 -14.60
C GLY A 470 2.05 15.60 -13.37
N ARG A 471 0.85 16.00 -12.94
CA ARG A 471 0.63 16.86 -11.77
C ARG A 471 0.50 16.01 -10.50
N PRO A 472 1.40 16.11 -9.48
CA PRO A 472 0.99 15.62 -8.16
C PRO A 472 1.78 16.20 -6.95
N TYR A 473 1.68 17.50 -6.62
CA TYR A 473 2.42 18.00 -5.43
C TYR A 473 1.58 18.56 -4.28
N ALA A 474 0.41 19.17 -4.53
CA ALA A 474 -0.38 19.76 -3.45
C ALA A 474 -1.25 18.73 -2.68
N ASP A 475 -1.85 17.75 -3.37
CA ASP A 475 -2.80 16.81 -2.77
C ASP A 475 -2.14 15.67 -1.97
N ARG A 476 -0.95 15.20 -2.40
CA ARG A 476 -0.22 14.12 -1.70
C ARG A 476 0.22 14.52 -0.30
N ASN A 477 0.64 15.77 -0.10
CA ASN A 477 1.08 16.24 1.21
C ASN A 477 -0.09 16.35 2.19
N ARG A 478 -1.28 16.74 1.71
CA ARG A 478 -2.49 16.76 2.55
C ARG A 478 -2.88 15.35 3.02
N LEU A 479 -2.85 14.37 2.13
CA LEU A 479 -3.15 12.97 2.46
C LEU A 479 -2.12 12.38 3.45
N ARG A 480 -0.83 12.67 3.26
CA ARG A 480 0.24 12.26 4.19
C ARG A 480 0.05 12.84 5.60
N ARG A 481 -0.37 14.11 5.71
CA ARG A 481 -0.70 14.75 7.00
C ARG A 481 -1.87 14.08 7.68
N GLU A 482 -2.93 13.74 6.94
CA GLU A 482 -4.09 13.04 7.49
C GLU A 482 -3.71 11.64 8.01
N TYR A 483 -2.91 10.89 7.26
CA TYR A 483 -2.42 9.58 7.68
C TYR A 483 -1.47 9.66 8.88
N ALA A 484 -0.59 10.66 8.94
CA ALA A 484 0.28 10.90 10.10
C ALA A 484 -0.52 11.23 11.38
N ARG A 485 -1.60 12.02 11.27
CA ARG A 485 -2.52 12.29 12.39
C ARG A 485 -3.24 11.02 12.85
N TYR A 486 -3.67 10.19 11.91
CA TYR A 486 -4.28 8.89 12.21
C TYR A 486 -3.32 7.97 12.97
N LEU A 487 -2.06 7.89 12.55
CA LEU A 487 -1.03 7.09 13.25
C LEU A 487 -0.82 7.56 14.68
N LEU A 488 -0.76 8.87 14.92
CA LEU A 488 -0.62 9.43 16.26
C LEU A 488 -1.85 9.16 17.15
N TYR A 489 -3.04 9.14 16.56
CA TYR A 489 -4.28 8.81 17.29
C TYR A 489 -4.32 7.33 17.72
N GLN A 490 -3.94 6.43 16.82
CA GLN A 490 -4.01 4.99 17.08
C GLN A 490 -2.78 4.46 17.85
N TYR A 491 -1.61 5.05 17.64
CA TYR A 491 -0.32 4.62 18.20
C TYR A 491 0.47 5.84 18.72
N PRO A 492 0.25 6.29 19.96
CA PRO A 492 0.93 7.47 20.49
C PRO A 492 2.47 7.36 20.53
N SER A 493 3.02 6.13 20.63
CA SER A 493 4.47 5.88 20.58
C SER A 493 5.10 6.21 19.23
N ALA A 494 4.31 6.14 18.14
CA ALA A 494 4.76 6.45 16.78
C ALA A 494 5.31 7.88 16.64
N ARG A 495 4.94 8.78 17.53
CA ARG A 495 5.51 10.13 17.61
C ARG A 495 7.04 10.11 17.78
N ALA A 496 7.55 9.29 18.69
CA ALA A 496 8.98 9.23 19.01
C ALA A 496 9.72 8.38 17.97
N ASP A 497 9.12 7.23 17.61
CA ASP A 497 9.73 6.25 16.71
C ASP A 497 9.83 6.77 15.27
N LEU A 498 8.76 7.39 14.77
CA LEU A 498 8.67 7.90 13.40
C LEU A 498 8.96 9.39 13.28
N ARG A 499 9.20 10.08 14.42
CA ARG A 499 9.56 11.51 14.50
C ARG A 499 8.54 12.43 13.81
N ILE A 500 7.25 12.08 13.89
CA ILE A 500 6.16 12.83 13.26
C ILE A 500 6.08 14.25 13.87
N GLY A 501 6.00 15.28 13.03
CA GLY A 501 5.95 16.68 13.46
C GLY A 501 7.31 17.28 13.81
N ARG A 502 8.42 16.58 13.56
CA ARG A 502 9.80 17.03 13.85
C ARG A 502 10.59 17.27 12.56
N PRO A 503 10.31 18.37 11.82
CA PRO A 503 11.03 18.69 10.58
C PRO A 503 12.51 19.02 10.79
N ASP A 504 12.95 19.20 12.05
CA ASP A 504 14.33 19.41 12.46
C ASP A 504 15.18 18.12 12.46
N LEU A 505 14.55 16.95 12.49
CA LEU A 505 15.24 15.66 12.47
C LEU A 505 15.29 15.07 11.06
N PRO A 506 16.24 14.17 10.76
CA PRO A 506 16.25 13.43 9.49
C PRO A 506 14.92 12.70 9.29
N ARG A 507 14.31 12.91 8.11
CA ARG A 507 13.00 12.36 7.76
C ARG A 507 13.10 10.83 7.63
N ALA A 508 12.68 10.11 8.65
CA ALA A 508 12.46 8.66 8.61
C ALA A 508 11.08 8.30 8.01
N TYR A 509 10.13 9.22 8.14
CA TYR A 509 8.76 9.09 7.68
C TYR A 509 8.27 10.42 7.10
N ASP A 510 7.54 10.38 5.99
CA ASP A 510 7.02 11.58 5.33
C ASP A 510 5.60 11.90 5.82
N ASP A 511 5.53 12.77 6.84
CA ASP A 511 4.29 13.23 7.45
C ASP A 511 3.56 14.34 6.66
N GLY A 512 4.03 14.64 5.44
CA GLY A 512 3.47 15.70 4.60
C GLY A 512 3.79 17.12 5.09
N GLY A 513 4.74 17.28 6.02
CA GLY A 513 5.20 18.56 6.55
C GLY A 513 4.39 19.04 7.77
N LEU A 514 3.99 18.13 8.66
CA LEU A 514 3.42 18.51 9.95
C LEU A 514 4.49 19.12 10.86
N VAL A 515 4.06 19.98 11.78
CA VAL A 515 4.94 20.62 12.76
C VAL A 515 4.31 20.54 14.14
N ASP A 516 4.96 19.84 15.07
CA ASP A 516 4.61 19.84 16.48
C ASP A 516 5.16 21.08 17.16
N VAL A 517 4.33 22.12 17.30
CA VAL A 517 4.72 23.43 17.82
C VAL A 517 5.31 23.36 19.24
N ASN A 518 5.00 22.33 20.01
CA ASN A 518 5.49 22.18 21.38
C ASN A 518 6.90 21.57 21.44
N SER A 519 7.30 20.80 20.43
CA SER A 519 8.54 20.02 20.47
C SER A 519 9.62 20.52 19.51
N VAL A 520 9.27 21.39 18.57
CA VAL A 520 10.23 21.88 17.58
C VAL A 520 11.13 23.01 18.11
N PRO A 521 12.37 23.13 17.62
CA PRO A 521 13.26 24.25 17.94
C PRO A 521 12.68 25.62 17.51
N ASP A 522 13.08 26.70 18.20
CA ASP A 522 12.57 28.06 17.95
C ASP A 522 12.79 28.54 16.50
N GLN A 523 13.87 28.09 15.87
CA GLN A 523 14.19 28.38 14.46
C GLN A 523 13.13 27.83 13.48
N VAL A 524 12.49 26.71 13.82
CA VAL A 524 11.43 26.11 12.99
C VAL A 524 10.14 26.94 13.09
N ILE A 525 9.83 27.45 14.29
CA ILE A 525 8.68 28.33 14.53
C ILE A 525 8.84 29.65 13.76
N ALA A 526 10.06 30.18 13.71
CA ALA A 526 10.39 31.38 12.95
C ALA A 526 10.21 31.22 11.42
N GLY A 527 10.25 29.98 10.92
CA GLY A 527 10.07 29.65 9.51
C GLY A 527 8.64 29.25 9.10
N LEU A 528 7.67 29.27 10.03
CA LEU A 528 6.30 28.84 9.74
C LEU A 528 5.61 29.78 8.73
N PRO A 529 4.91 29.23 7.72
CA PRO A 529 4.24 30.03 6.72
C PRO A 529 3.09 30.84 7.32
N GLY A 530 3.03 32.13 6.98
CA GLY A 530 1.96 33.03 7.43
C GLY A 530 2.21 33.74 8.76
N LEU A 531 3.32 33.46 9.46
CA LEU A 531 3.75 34.24 10.63
C LEU A 531 4.75 35.34 10.24
N THR A 532 4.57 36.52 10.81
CA THR A 532 5.60 37.55 10.81
C THR A 532 6.68 37.24 11.85
N ARG A 533 7.87 37.82 11.69
CA ARG A 533 9.01 37.60 12.60
C ARG A 533 8.67 37.95 14.06
N SER A 534 7.91 39.02 14.28
CA SER A 534 7.45 39.44 15.62
C SER A 534 6.44 38.45 16.21
N GLN A 535 5.51 37.93 15.40
CA GLN A 535 4.53 36.92 15.84
C GLN A 535 5.21 35.60 16.22
N ALA A 536 6.17 35.14 15.43
CA ALA A 536 6.94 33.94 15.74
C ALA A 536 7.76 34.11 17.05
N GLN A 537 8.35 35.28 17.28
CA GLN A 537 9.02 35.61 18.54
C GLN A 537 8.04 35.56 19.73
N HIS A 538 6.83 36.11 19.57
CA HIS A 538 5.79 36.04 20.59
C HIS A 538 5.40 34.59 20.93
N VAL A 539 5.24 33.73 19.92
CA VAL A 539 4.94 32.30 20.11
C VAL A 539 6.05 31.60 20.90
N VAL A 540 7.32 31.89 20.58
CA VAL A 540 8.48 31.32 21.28
C VAL A 540 8.55 31.77 22.74
N VAL A 541 8.40 33.07 22.99
CA VAL A 541 8.45 33.64 24.34
C VAL A 541 7.29 33.12 25.19
N ASP A 542 6.07 33.11 24.66
CA ASP A 542 4.89 32.64 25.38
C ASP A 542 4.98 31.13 25.69
N ARG A 543 5.47 30.32 24.75
CA ARG A 543 5.74 28.89 24.95
C ARG A 543 6.69 28.63 26.11
N ARG A 544 7.77 29.44 26.24
CA ARG A 544 8.75 29.31 27.33
C ARG A 544 8.19 29.78 28.67
N MET A 545 7.38 30.84 28.67
CA MET A 545 6.88 31.46 29.90
C MET A 545 5.66 30.75 30.49
N ARG A 546 4.76 30.25 29.64
CA ARG A 546 3.46 29.70 30.05
C ARG A 546 3.28 28.22 29.71
N GLY A 547 4.26 27.59 29.07
CA GLY A 547 4.25 26.17 28.75
C GLY A 547 3.55 25.82 27.43
N PRO A 548 3.33 24.51 27.17
CA PRO A 548 2.87 23.99 25.88
C PRO A 548 1.45 24.43 25.55
N TYR A 549 1.11 24.37 24.26
CA TYR A 549 -0.23 24.65 23.74
C TYR A 549 -1.02 23.36 23.54
N THR A 550 -2.32 23.39 23.79
CA THR A 550 -3.22 22.24 23.61
C THR A 550 -4.05 22.31 22.33
N SER A 551 -4.22 23.50 21.77
CA SER A 551 -5.05 23.71 20.58
C SER A 551 -4.62 24.94 19.78
N MET A 552 -5.13 25.04 18.56
CA MET A 552 -4.91 26.18 17.68
C MET A 552 -5.58 27.45 18.24
N GLU A 553 -6.74 27.30 18.86
CA GLU A 553 -7.51 28.37 19.47
C GLU A 553 -6.78 28.96 20.69
N GLU A 554 -6.13 28.11 21.48
CA GLU A 554 -5.28 28.53 22.60
C GLU A 554 -4.02 29.26 22.12
N LEU A 555 -3.34 28.75 21.08
CA LEU A 555 -2.20 29.42 20.45
C LEU A 555 -2.60 30.79 19.91
N ALA A 556 -3.71 30.86 19.15
CA ALA A 556 -4.18 32.07 18.52
C ALA A 556 -4.61 33.13 19.55
N SER A 557 -5.24 32.73 20.65
CA SER A 557 -5.65 33.64 21.73
C SER A 557 -4.46 34.14 22.55
N ARG A 558 -3.54 33.25 22.97
CA ARG A 558 -2.35 33.61 23.77
C ARG A 558 -1.38 34.50 22.99
N CYS A 559 -1.22 34.24 21.69
CA CYS A 559 -0.28 34.98 20.84
C CYS A 559 -0.94 36.08 19.98
N LEU A 560 -2.25 36.31 20.13
CA LEU A 560 -3.04 37.30 19.38
C LEU A 560 -2.85 37.18 17.86
N LEU A 561 -2.93 35.95 17.33
CA LEU A 561 -2.71 35.69 15.91
C LEU A 561 -3.94 36.09 15.06
N PRO A 562 -3.74 36.75 13.91
CA PRO A 562 -4.84 37.09 13.01
C PRO A 562 -5.43 35.84 12.35
N ALA A 563 -6.71 35.90 11.97
CA ALA A 563 -7.43 34.77 11.37
C ALA A 563 -6.71 34.21 10.12
N ALA A 564 -6.17 35.07 9.26
CA ALA A 564 -5.46 34.65 8.05
C ALA A 564 -4.19 33.82 8.33
N ALA A 565 -3.47 34.14 9.41
CA ALA A 565 -2.32 33.34 9.85
C ALA A 565 -2.79 32.02 10.45
N THR A 566 -3.88 32.07 11.22
CA THR A 566 -4.48 30.90 11.87
C THR A 566 -4.95 29.86 10.85
N ASP A 567 -5.61 30.31 9.78
CA ASP A 567 -6.11 29.43 8.70
C ASP A 567 -4.97 28.74 7.95
N SER A 568 -3.86 29.44 7.73
CA SER A 568 -2.68 28.89 7.05
C SER A 568 -1.96 27.85 7.91
N LEU A 569 -1.97 28.03 9.23
CA LEU A 569 -1.29 27.15 10.18
C LEU A 569 -2.12 25.92 10.59
N ARG A 570 -3.45 26.00 10.51
CA ARG A 570 -4.37 24.94 10.96
C ARG A 570 -4.11 23.60 10.28
N GLU A 571 -3.73 23.61 9.02
CA GLU A 571 -3.44 22.37 8.28
C GLU A 571 -2.03 21.79 8.55
N LEU A 572 -1.12 22.60 9.10
CA LEU A 572 0.30 22.25 9.27
C LEU A 572 0.66 21.93 10.73
N LEU A 573 0.02 22.58 11.70
CA LEU A 573 0.36 22.42 13.11
C LEU A 573 -0.34 21.20 13.73
N ILE A 574 0.37 20.56 14.66
CA ILE A 574 -0.16 19.60 15.61
C ILE A 574 0.23 20.01 17.03
N PHE A 575 -0.63 19.68 18.00
CA PHE A 575 -0.49 20.06 19.40
C PHE A 575 -0.41 18.80 20.23
N LEU A 576 0.82 18.36 20.52
CA LEU A 576 1.06 17.15 21.30
C LEU A 576 1.61 17.52 22.68
N PRO A 577 1.28 16.76 23.75
CA PRO A 577 1.84 17.00 25.09
C PRO A 577 3.37 16.86 25.05
N PRO A 578 4.16 17.49 25.93
CA PRO A 578 5.61 17.31 25.93
C PRO A 578 5.98 15.83 26.14
N ALA A 579 7.00 15.32 25.43
CA ALA A 579 7.45 13.94 25.60
C ALA A 579 7.96 13.72 27.03
N VAL A 580 7.44 12.70 27.72
CA VAL A 580 7.97 12.29 29.02
C VAL A 580 9.37 11.72 28.78
N PRO A 581 10.43 12.20 29.47
CA PRO A 581 11.75 11.63 29.29
C PRO A 581 11.71 10.15 29.69
N HIS A 582 12.11 9.26 28.76
CA HIS A 582 12.35 7.86 29.09
C HIS A 582 13.37 7.79 30.22
N GLN A 583 12.98 7.20 31.35
CA GLN A 583 13.90 6.76 32.37
C GLN A 583 14.84 5.75 31.71
N ALA A 584 16.12 6.09 31.56
CA ALA A 584 17.11 5.20 30.98
C ALA A 584 17.13 3.88 31.78
N PRO A 585 17.25 2.71 31.13
CA PRO A 585 17.45 1.47 31.85
C PRO A 585 18.73 1.62 32.69
N GLY A 586 18.59 1.45 34.01
CA GLY A 586 19.74 1.46 34.92
C GLY A 586 20.77 0.42 34.50
N PRO A 587 22.06 0.64 34.84
CA PRO A 587 23.11 -0.30 34.46
C PRO A 587 22.79 -1.72 34.97
N PRO A 588 23.13 -2.76 34.20
CA PRO A 588 22.83 -4.14 34.56
C PRO A 588 23.47 -4.46 35.91
N ALA A 589 22.67 -5.10 36.78
CA ALA A 589 23.14 -5.58 38.08
C ALA A 589 24.38 -6.45 37.89
N GLU A 590 25.50 -6.03 38.48
CA GLU A 590 26.71 -6.82 38.55
C GLU A 590 26.38 -8.19 39.16
N SER A 591 26.70 -9.23 38.39
CA SER A 591 26.68 -10.61 38.83
C SER A 591 27.55 -10.75 40.08
N ALA A 592 26.90 -10.99 41.22
CA ALA A 592 27.57 -11.43 42.44
C ALA A 592 28.34 -12.73 42.15
N GLY A 593 29.67 -12.64 42.13
CA GLY A 593 30.55 -13.81 42.07
C GLY A 593 30.44 -14.65 43.36
N PRO A 594 30.65 -15.97 43.30
CA PRO A 594 30.59 -16.82 44.47
C PRO A 594 31.93 -16.77 45.21
N GLY A 595 31.90 -16.51 46.52
CA GLY A 595 33.02 -16.86 47.40
C GLY A 595 33.22 -15.94 48.60
N ARG A 596 32.77 -16.39 49.78
CA ARG A 596 33.64 -17.05 50.79
C ARG A 596 32.94 -17.04 52.15
N ASN A 597 32.69 -18.24 52.67
CA ASN A 597 32.53 -18.46 54.10
C ASN A 597 33.83 -18.06 54.83
N ALA A 598 33.70 -17.19 55.83
CA ALA A 598 34.54 -17.12 57.02
C ALA A 598 33.81 -16.29 58.08
N GLY A 599 33.50 -16.90 59.23
CA GLY A 599 32.87 -16.25 60.38
C GLY A 599 31.78 -17.08 61.00
#